data_AF-A0A087M3P6-F1
#
_entry.id   AF-A0A087M3P6-F1
#
_cell.length_a   1.000
_cell.length_b   1.000
_cell.length_c   1.000
_cell.angle_alpha   90.00
_cell.angle_beta   90.00
_cell.angle_gamma   90.00
#
_symmetry.space_group_name_H-M   'P 1'
#
loop_
_entity.id
_entity.type
_entity.pdbx_description
1 polymer ?
#
loop_
_entity_poly.entity_id
_entity_poly.type
_entity_poly.pdbx_seq_one_letter_code
_entity_poly.pdbx_strand_id
1 'polypeptide(L)'
;MQLTYASDQAVLNAQFSAAEMAYGTEAKRQQPHVLMRPSVFPDGDMWCALYGVNIQEGVAGFGSTPELACLAFDANWHEQRASMEHAS
;
A
#
# COMPACT_ATOMS: atom_id res chain seq x y z
N MET A 1 41.33 -6.72 -26.03
CA MET A 1 40.29 -7.61 -25.45
C MET A 1 39.53 -6.84 -24.38
N GLN A 2 38.59 -5.96 -24.79
CA GLN A 2 37.81 -5.07 -23.91
C GLN A 2 36.29 -5.20 -24.14
N LEU A 3 35.85 -6.12 -25.01
CA LEU A 3 34.46 -6.22 -25.46
C LEU A 3 33.52 -6.99 -24.51
N THR A 4 34.04 -7.66 -23.47
CA THR A 4 33.24 -8.57 -22.61
C THR A 4 32.76 -7.92 -21.31
N TYR A 5 33.56 -7.03 -20.69
CA TYR A 5 33.17 -6.41 -19.41
C TYR A 5 32.02 -5.41 -19.56
N ALA A 6 31.98 -4.67 -20.67
CA ALA A 6 30.92 -3.72 -20.95
C ALA A 6 29.58 -4.43 -21.26
N SER A 7 29.60 -5.64 -21.84
CA SER A 7 28.37 -6.42 -22.07
C SER A 7 27.85 -7.07 -20.80
N ASP A 8 28.72 -7.68 -20.00
CA ASP A 8 28.30 -8.38 -18.79
C ASP A 8 27.78 -7.39 -17.73
N GLN A 9 28.46 -6.26 -17.56
CA GLN A 9 27.99 -5.19 -16.68
C GLN A 9 26.66 -4.58 -17.16
N ALA A 10 26.47 -4.40 -18.48
CA ALA A 10 25.21 -3.90 -19.02
C ALA A 10 24.06 -4.88 -18.79
N VAL A 11 24.30 -6.18 -18.95
CA VAL A 11 23.33 -7.23 -18.65
C VAL A 11 22.98 -7.24 -17.15
N LEU A 12 23.98 -7.17 -16.27
CA LEU A 12 23.75 -7.11 -14.82
C LEU A 12 22.95 -5.87 -14.42
N ASN A 13 23.29 -4.70 -14.97
CA ASN A 13 22.54 -3.47 -14.70
C ASN A 13 21.08 -3.58 -15.18
N ALA A 14 20.86 -4.13 -16.39
CA ALA A 14 19.51 -4.32 -16.92
C ALA A 14 18.69 -5.32 -16.08
N GLN A 15 19.30 -6.42 -15.65
CA GLN A 15 18.68 -7.40 -14.76
C GLN A 15 18.33 -6.78 -13.40
N PHE A 16 19.25 -6.00 -12.83
CA PHE A 16 19.03 -5.30 -11.56
C PHE A 16 17.87 -4.30 -11.66
N SER A 17 17.88 -3.42 -12.67
CA SER A 17 16.79 -2.47 -12.88
C SER A 17 15.44 -3.16 -13.12
N ALA A 18 15.42 -4.26 -13.86
CA ALA A 18 14.20 -5.06 -14.05
C ALA A 18 13.70 -5.66 -12.73
N ALA A 19 14.60 -6.19 -11.90
CA ALA A 19 14.27 -6.74 -10.60
C ALA A 19 13.73 -5.67 -9.64
N GLU A 20 14.33 -4.47 -9.61
CA GLU A 20 13.83 -3.34 -8.81
C GLU A 20 12.43 -2.90 -9.23
N MET A 21 12.17 -2.78 -10.54
CA MET A 21 10.85 -2.44 -11.05
C MET A 21 9.80 -3.51 -10.71
N ALA A 22 10.17 -4.79 -10.83
CA ALA A 22 9.30 -5.89 -10.46
C ALA A 22 8.97 -5.84 -8.96
N TYR A 23 9.98 -5.68 -8.11
CA TYR A 23 9.79 -5.54 -6.67
C TYR A 23 8.89 -4.35 -6.31
N GLY A 24 9.14 -3.17 -6.89
CA GLY A 24 8.31 -1.99 -6.63
C GLY A 24 6.85 -2.16 -7.07
N THR A 25 6.61 -2.89 -8.16
CA THR A 25 5.26 -3.21 -8.63
C THR A 25 4.57 -4.19 -7.68
N GLU A 26 5.27 -5.24 -7.26
CA GLU A 26 4.71 -6.24 -6.34
C GLU A 26 4.46 -5.65 -4.94
N ALA A 27 5.36 -4.79 -4.44
CA ALA A 27 5.15 -4.07 -3.19
C ALA A 27 3.87 -3.23 -3.21
N LYS A 28 3.58 -2.53 -4.31
CA LYS A 28 2.32 -1.79 -4.49
C LYS A 28 1.11 -2.72 -4.57
N ARG A 29 1.22 -3.85 -5.26
CA ARG A 29 0.13 -4.85 -5.36
C ARG A 29 -0.21 -5.49 -4.02
N GLN A 30 0.75 -5.54 -3.10
CA GLN A 30 0.60 -6.11 -1.77
C GLN A 30 0.13 -5.10 -0.73
N GLN A 31 -0.10 -3.82 -1.09
CA GLN A 31 -0.61 -2.82 -0.17
C GLN A 31 -2.01 -3.20 0.36
N PRO A 32 -2.31 -2.98 1.66
CA PRO A 32 -3.59 -3.36 2.25
C PRO A 32 -4.81 -2.87 1.48
N HIS A 33 -4.83 -1.62 1.00
CA HIS A 33 -5.95 -1.08 0.23
C HIS A 33 -6.18 -1.81 -1.10
N VAL A 34 -5.15 -2.39 -1.71
CA VAL A 34 -5.30 -3.19 -2.94
C VAL A 34 -5.89 -4.57 -2.61
N LEU A 35 -5.41 -5.20 -1.56
CA LEU A 35 -5.80 -6.56 -1.17
C LEU A 35 -7.19 -6.62 -0.53
N MET A 36 -7.45 -5.72 0.42
CA MET A 36 -8.68 -5.70 1.22
C MET A 36 -9.81 -4.99 0.48
N ARG A 37 -9.49 -4.12 -0.48
CA ARG A 37 -10.45 -3.39 -1.32
C ARG A 37 -11.47 -2.61 -0.46
N PRO A 38 -11.01 -1.67 0.39
CA PRO A 38 -11.90 -0.83 1.20
C PRO A 38 -12.87 -0.05 0.31
N SER A 39 -14.03 0.29 0.86
CA SER A 39 -14.96 1.21 0.21
C SER A 39 -14.37 2.61 0.23
N VAL A 40 -14.16 3.21 -0.94
CA VAL A 40 -13.60 4.56 -1.08
C VAL A 40 -14.70 5.52 -1.54
N PHE A 41 -15.04 6.51 -0.71
CA PHE A 41 -16.14 7.44 -0.97
C PHE A 41 -15.89 8.82 -0.33
N PRO A 42 -16.53 9.89 -0.84
CA PRO A 42 -16.43 11.22 -0.23
C PRO A 42 -17.19 11.28 1.11
N ASP A 43 -16.58 11.89 2.11
CA ASP A 43 -17.13 12.17 3.44
C ASP A 43 -16.80 13.63 3.83
N GLY A 44 -17.80 14.51 3.71
CA GLY A 44 -17.62 15.95 3.89
C GLY A 44 -16.68 16.57 2.84
N ASP A 45 -15.57 17.15 3.30
CA ASP A 45 -14.50 17.74 2.49
C ASP A 45 -13.33 16.78 2.23
N MET A 46 -13.44 15.53 2.67
CA MET A 46 -12.39 14.51 2.55
C MET A 46 -12.90 13.24 1.86
N TRP A 47 -11.97 12.37 1.52
CA TRP A 47 -12.21 10.99 1.11
C TRP A 47 -12.02 10.06 2.30
N CYS A 48 -12.89 9.07 2.40
CA CYS A 48 -12.80 7.98 3.37
C CYS A 48 -12.55 6.67 2.62
N ALA A 49 -11.55 5.89 3.07
CA ALA A 49 -11.33 4.51 2.69
C ALA A 49 -11.67 3.62 3.89
N LEU A 50 -12.79 2.89 3.82
CA LEU A 50 -13.32 2.11 4.94
C LEU A 50 -13.32 0.61 4.63
N TYR A 51 -12.71 -0.18 5.52
CA TYR A 51 -12.86 -1.63 5.56
C TYR A 51 -13.50 -2.04 6.90
N GLY A 52 -14.76 -2.47 6.87
CA GLY A 52 -15.53 -2.85 8.04
C GLY A 52 -17.00 -2.44 7.94
N VAL A 53 -17.76 -2.66 9.01
CA VAL A 53 -19.20 -2.32 9.07
C VAL A 53 -19.40 -0.80 9.17
N ASN A 54 -18.56 -0.14 9.96
CA ASN A 54 -18.59 1.29 10.21
C ASN A 54 -17.19 1.78 10.64
N ILE A 55 -17.02 3.08 10.80
CA ILE A 55 -15.73 3.71 11.13
C ILE A 55 -15.23 3.30 12.52
N GLN A 56 -16.13 3.01 13.46
CA GLN A 56 -15.79 2.68 14.84
C GLN A 56 -15.29 1.23 15.01
N GLU A 57 -15.85 0.31 14.22
CA GLU A 57 -15.54 -1.12 14.26
C GLU A 57 -14.53 -1.55 13.19
N GLY A 58 -14.42 -0.76 12.12
CA GLY A 58 -13.54 -1.03 10.98
C GLY A 58 -12.18 -0.34 11.06
N VAL A 59 -11.41 -0.54 9.98
CA VAL A 59 -10.21 0.24 9.69
C VAL A 59 -10.59 1.30 8.66
N ALA A 60 -10.37 2.55 8.99
CA ALA A 60 -10.68 3.69 8.12
C ALA A 60 -9.46 4.57 7.91
N GLY A 61 -9.26 5.07 6.69
CA GLY A 61 -8.28 6.10 6.35
C GLY A 61 -8.96 7.33 5.77
N PHE A 62 -8.42 8.51 6.02
CA PHE A 62 -8.97 9.78 5.55
C PHE A 62 -7.91 10.62 4.84
N GLY A 63 -8.32 11.36 3.80
CA GLY A 63 -7.42 12.27 3.10
C GLY A 63 -8.15 13.20 2.11
N SER A 64 -7.51 14.28 1.68
CA SER A 64 -8.11 15.23 0.73
C SER A 64 -8.25 14.67 -0.70
N THR A 65 -7.62 13.52 -0.98
CA THR A 65 -7.74 12.78 -2.22
C THR A 65 -7.97 11.29 -1.92
N PRO A 66 -8.53 10.51 -2.88
CA PRO A 66 -8.67 9.07 -2.72
C PRO A 66 -7.35 8.36 -2.42
N GLU A 67 -6.26 8.82 -3.06
CA GLU A 67 -4.91 8.28 -2.85
C GLU A 67 -4.45 8.49 -1.39
N LEU A 68 -4.61 9.70 -0.86
CA LEU A 68 -4.24 10.00 0.52
C LEU A 68 -5.09 9.21 1.53
N ALA A 69 -6.38 9.01 1.24
CA ALA A 69 -7.24 8.17 2.07
C ALA A 69 -6.78 6.69 2.07
N CYS A 70 -6.36 6.14 0.93
CA CYS A 70 -5.81 4.78 0.83
C CYS A 70 -4.47 4.65 1.58
N LEU A 71 -3.59 5.64 1.49
CA LEU A 71 -2.32 5.64 2.23
C LEU A 71 -2.54 5.72 3.74
N ALA A 72 -3.48 6.55 4.20
CA ALA A 72 -3.87 6.62 5.60
C ALA A 72 -4.50 5.29 6.07
N PHE A 73 -5.29 4.65 5.21
CA PHE A 73 -5.86 3.33 5.49
C PHE A 73 -4.77 2.27 5.64
N ASP A 74 -3.78 2.23 4.75
CA ASP A 74 -2.67 1.28 4.81
C ASP A 74 -1.87 1.44 6.11
N ALA A 75 -1.60 2.68 6.54
CA ALA A 75 -0.94 2.95 7.81
C ALA A 75 -1.78 2.44 9.00
N ASN A 76 -3.06 2.79 9.04
CA ASN A 76 -3.98 2.35 10.09
C ASN A 76 -4.13 0.82 10.12
N TRP A 77 -4.11 0.15 8.97
CA TRP A 77 -4.16 -1.31 8.88
C TRP A 77 -3.03 -2.00 9.67
N HIS A 78 -1.85 -1.40 9.70
CA HIS A 78 -0.69 -1.96 10.41
C HIS A 78 -0.60 -1.53 11.87
N GLU A 79 -1.16 -0.37 12.22
CA GLU A 79 -0.98 0.27 13.53
C GLU A 79 -2.19 0.14 14.45
N GLN A 80 -3.41 0.11 13.90
CA GLN A 80 -4.64 0.07 14.67
C GLN A 80 -4.74 -1.23 15.46
N ARG A 81 -5.04 -1.10 16.76
CA ARG A 81 -5.19 -2.24 17.66
C ARG A 81 -6.66 -2.43 17.99
N ALA A 82 -7.09 -3.69 18.07
CA ALA A 82 -8.40 -4.00 18.63
C ALA A 82 -8.45 -3.50 20.09
N SER A 83 -9.47 -2.71 20.43
CA SER A 83 -9.77 -2.38 21.81
C SER A 83 -10.23 -3.65 22.52
N MET A 84 -9.47 -4.08 23.53
CA MET A 84 -9.91 -5.16 24.44
C MET A 84 -10.84 -4.53 25.47
N GLU A 85 -12.14 -4.47 25.19
CA GLU A 85 -13.12 -4.23 26.24
C GLU A 85 -14.00 -5.47 26.42
N HIS A 86 -13.96 -6.00 27.65
CA HIS A 86 -14.72 -7.15 28.18
C HIS A 86 -14.19 -8.55 27.87
N ALA A 87 -12.97 -8.85 28.32
CA ALA A 87 -12.69 -10.17 28.90
C ALA A 87 -12.86 -10.05 30.42
N SER A 88 -14.10 -10.19 30.90
CA SER A 88 -14.42 -10.45 32.31
C SER A 88 -14.76 -11.92 32.49
#